data_AF-A0A1N6JN32-F1
#
_entry.id   AF-A0A1N6JN32-F1
#
_cell.length_a   1.000
_cell.length_b   1.000
_cell.length_c   1.000
_cell.angle_alpha   90.00
_cell.angle_beta   90.00
_cell.angle_gamma   90.00
#
_symmetry.space_group_name_H-M   'P 1'
#
loop_
_entity.id
_entity.type
_entity.pdbx_description
1 polymer ?
#
loop_
_entity_poly.entity_id
_entity_poly.type
_entity_poly.pdbx_seq_one_letter_code
_entity_poly.pdbx_strand_id
1 'polypeptide(L)'
;MRNVCWKYAWLVFSLASFFVIVRLSRRFDAIPVLRLDGSSLKEYMNLNVAWLAHGATRNFFASRFTPTSSRPHDLFWGALLLFYGTFGLFGVAYLVFLLVVVGREAVRRPMNARLGYLVFPLLIIINYLVMSLGLAFNNKPPAHPEELLHRPLVWAYFVVVAWVGGLAYAIFLEERIRRSSSLRNAFMVGAVVLLVVPFSLGQSVQVGPEWGRELTNQAYPRGWFECARYIREHASAGDVVQDSEGDPNLMVGAIGEHSAYAIDYFDTLQSPILLDRLEEMRVFKAMTDADAIRRFAARRQIRWYVTHPETRLRWPGSLLNHPKFSWSGYCVYSFPR
;
A
#
# COMPACT_ATOMS: atom_id res chain seq x y z
N MET A 1 -5.56 46.79 4.07
CA MET A 1 -4.40 46.23 4.81
C MET A 1 -4.75 45.15 5.85
N ARG A 2 -5.90 45.21 6.57
CA ARG A 2 -6.31 44.16 7.54
C ARG A 2 -6.38 42.71 6.97
N ASN A 3 -6.76 42.54 5.70
CA ASN A 3 -6.90 41.23 5.06
C ASN A 3 -5.58 40.52 4.70
N VAL A 4 -4.43 41.17 4.88
CA VAL A 4 -3.12 40.62 4.52
C VAL A 4 -2.43 40.05 5.77
N CYS A 5 -2.58 40.71 6.92
CA CYS A 5 -2.01 40.24 8.20
C CYS A 5 -2.55 38.87 8.62
N TRP A 6 -3.85 38.59 8.43
CA TRP A 6 -4.39 37.28 8.83
C TRP A 6 -3.85 36.13 7.95
N LYS A 7 -3.63 36.36 6.65
CA LYS A 7 -3.05 35.34 5.75
C LYS A 7 -1.63 34.96 6.16
N TYR A 8 -0.82 35.95 6.49
CA TYR A 8 0.54 35.71 7.02
C TYR A 8 0.50 35.06 8.39
N ALA A 9 -0.39 35.49 9.29
CA ALA A 9 -0.56 34.84 10.58
C ALA A 9 -0.97 33.37 10.43
N TRP A 10 -1.87 33.04 9.50
CA TRP A 10 -2.26 31.66 9.19
C TRP A 10 -1.15 30.84 8.54
N LEU A 11 -0.35 31.44 7.67
CA LEU A 11 0.80 30.77 7.07
C LEU A 11 1.83 30.45 8.16
N VAL A 12 2.18 31.42 9.00
CA VAL A 12 3.10 31.24 10.13
C VAL A 12 2.57 30.20 11.10
N PHE A 13 1.28 30.28 11.46
CA PHE A 13 0.63 29.28 12.31
C PHE A 13 0.69 27.88 11.70
N SER A 14 0.30 27.73 10.43
CA SER A 14 0.32 26.43 9.73
C SER A 14 1.73 25.84 9.68
N LEU A 15 2.75 26.65 9.37
CA LEU A 15 4.15 26.22 9.36
C LEU A 15 4.61 25.83 10.76
N ALA A 16 4.36 26.67 11.77
CA ALA A 16 4.72 26.39 13.15
C ALA A 16 4.04 25.11 13.67
N SER A 17 2.73 24.96 13.44
CA SER A 17 1.97 23.76 13.78
C SER A 17 2.52 22.53 13.08
N PHE A 18 2.86 22.61 11.79
CA PHE A 18 3.48 21.49 11.07
C PHE A 18 4.80 21.05 11.74
N PHE A 19 5.72 21.99 12.00
CA PHE A 19 6.99 21.66 12.65
C PHE A 19 6.81 21.12 14.07
N VAL A 20 5.90 21.70 14.86
CA VAL A 20 5.58 21.24 16.22
C VAL A 20 5.00 19.83 16.18
N ILE A 21 4.01 19.56 15.32
CA ILE A 21 3.38 18.24 15.18
C ILE A 21 4.42 17.21 14.72
N VAL A 22 5.26 17.51 13.73
CA VAL A 22 6.32 16.60 13.28
C VAL A 22 7.35 16.34 14.37
N ARG A 23 7.70 17.35 15.18
CA ARG A 23 8.63 17.18 16.30
C ARG A 23 8.02 16.34 17.43
N LEU A 24 6.74 16.57 17.75
CA LEU A 24 6.01 15.81 18.77
C LEU A 24 5.78 14.36 18.31
N SER A 25 5.43 14.15 17.05
CA SER A 25 5.18 12.83 16.50
C SER A 25 6.45 11.95 16.53
N ARG A 26 7.62 12.52 16.27
CA ARG A 26 8.90 11.80 16.37
C ARG A 26 9.23 11.26 17.77
N ARG A 27 8.52 11.66 18.83
CA ARG A 27 8.69 11.10 20.19
C ARG A 27 8.05 9.73 20.36
N PHE A 28 7.18 9.33 19.45
CA PHE A 28 6.52 8.03 19.51
C PHE A 28 7.32 7.02 18.68
N ASP A 29 7.73 5.91 19.29
CA ASP A 29 8.54 4.89 18.60
C ASP A 29 7.83 4.27 17.40
N ALA A 30 6.49 4.23 17.44
CA ALA A 30 5.64 3.79 16.34
C ALA A 30 5.63 4.74 15.13
N ILE A 31 6.14 5.97 15.26
CA ILE A 31 6.08 6.95 14.19
C ILE A 31 7.29 6.80 13.25
N PRO A 32 7.04 6.73 11.93
CA PRO A 32 8.10 6.52 10.98
C PRO A 32 9.12 7.65 10.93
N VAL A 33 10.34 7.30 10.53
CA VAL A 33 11.42 8.27 10.38
C VAL A 33 11.22 9.05 9.08
N LEU A 34 10.70 10.28 9.19
CA LEU A 34 10.57 11.21 8.06
C LEU A 34 11.88 11.99 7.83
N ARG A 35 12.85 11.38 7.13
CA ARG A 35 14.12 12.01 6.73
C ARG A 35 14.15 12.22 5.22
N LEU A 36 14.38 13.45 4.76
CA LEU A 36 14.53 13.79 3.35
C LEU A 36 16.01 13.94 2.98
N ASP A 37 16.74 12.82 2.90
CA ASP A 37 18.17 12.80 2.60
C ASP A 37 18.54 12.00 1.33
N GLY A 38 17.54 11.42 0.66
CA GLY A 38 17.71 10.62 -0.56
C GLY A 38 18.48 9.31 -0.34
N SER A 39 18.64 8.85 0.90
CA SER A 39 19.39 7.63 1.22
C SER A 39 18.79 6.36 0.59
N SER A 40 17.47 6.32 0.41
CA SER A 40 16.72 5.22 -0.21
C SER A 40 16.69 5.25 -1.73
N LEU A 41 17.08 6.37 -2.36
CA LEU A 41 16.80 6.66 -3.78
C LEU A 41 17.15 5.50 -4.71
N LYS A 42 18.39 5.00 -4.60
CA LYS A 42 18.90 3.98 -5.50
C LYS A 42 18.19 2.64 -5.30
N GLU A 43 18.03 2.24 -4.05
CA GLU A 43 17.37 0.99 -3.68
C GLU A 43 15.89 1.02 -4.08
N TYR A 44 15.21 2.13 -3.82
CA TYR A 44 13.82 2.33 -4.22
C TYR A 44 13.63 2.34 -5.74
N MET A 45 14.54 2.96 -6.51
CA MET A 45 14.46 2.92 -7.99
C MET A 45 14.71 1.51 -8.52
N ASN A 46 15.66 0.78 -7.95
CA ASN A 46 15.91 -0.61 -8.31
C ASN A 46 14.69 -1.50 -8.02
N LEU A 47 14.02 -1.30 -6.88
CA LEU A 47 12.76 -1.97 -6.58
C LEU A 47 11.71 -1.66 -7.65
N ASN A 48 11.48 -0.38 -7.97
CA ASN A 48 10.51 0.01 -9.01
C ASN A 48 10.83 -0.61 -10.37
N VAL A 49 12.10 -0.65 -10.78
CA VAL A 49 12.53 -1.28 -12.04
C VAL A 49 12.35 -2.79 -12.01
N ALA A 50 12.57 -3.45 -10.88
CA ALA A 50 12.36 -4.88 -10.73
C ALA A 50 10.88 -5.26 -10.92
N TRP A 51 9.96 -4.40 -10.46
CA TRP A 51 8.50 -4.56 -10.61
C TRP A 51 7.95 -4.17 -11.99
N LEU A 52 8.76 -3.57 -12.87
CA LEU A 52 8.33 -3.33 -14.25
C LEU A 52 8.18 -4.66 -15.01
N ALA A 53 7.14 -4.73 -15.85
CA ALA A 53 6.98 -5.84 -16.78
C ALA A 53 8.24 -6.03 -17.65
N HIS A 54 8.59 -7.28 -17.93
CA HIS A 54 9.72 -7.60 -18.80
C HIS A 54 9.55 -6.92 -20.17
N GLY A 55 10.60 -6.27 -20.66
CA GLY A 55 10.57 -5.61 -21.96
C GLY A 55 11.50 -4.40 -22.07
N ALA A 56 11.31 -3.64 -23.15
CA ALA A 56 12.16 -2.50 -23.50
C ALA A 56 12.20 -1.43 -22.40
N THR A 57 11.07 -1.13 -21.77
CA THR A 57 10.98 -0.12 -20.71
C THR A 57 11.81 -0.51 -19.49
N ARG A 58 11.67 -1.76 -19.01
CA ARG A 58 12.48 -2.27 -17.91
C ARG A 58 13.96 -2.26 -18.25
N ASN A 59 14.34 -2.75 -19.44
CA ASN A 59 15.74 -2.77 -19.88
C ASN A 59 16.33 -1.37 -19.99
N PHE A 60 15.56 -0.41 -20.51
CA PHE A 60 15.94 0.99 -20.61
C PHE A 60 16.26 1.57 -19.23
N PHE A 61 15.33 1.48 -18.27
CA PHE A 61 15.57 2.04 -16.93
C PHE A 61 16.64 1.26 -16.16
N ALA A 62 16.67 -0.07 -16.24
CA ALA A 62 17.71 -0.89 -15.63
C ALA A 62 19.11 -0.48 -16.09
N SER A 63 19.29 -0.13 -17.37
CA SER A 63 20.58 0.35 -17.89
C SER A 63 21.03 1.71 -17.31
N ARG A 64 20.12 2.48 -16.70
CA ARG A 64 20.40 3.80 -16.11
C ARG A 64 20.72 3.76 -14.62
N PHE A 65 20.20 2.77 -13.90
CA PHE A 65 20.49 2.58 -12.47
C PHE A 65 21.62 1.56 -12.29
N THR A 66 22.86 1.97 -12.59
CA THR A 66 24.05 1.13 -12.41
C THR A 66 24.65 1.32 -11.01
N PRO A 67 25.44 0.39 -10.46
CA PRO A 67 26.09 0.58 -9.15
C PRO A 67 26.95 1.85 -9.06
N THR A 68 27.52 2.28 -10.19
CA THR A 68 28.41 3.45 -10.30
C THR A 68 27.70 4.77 -10.66
N SER A 69 26.38 4.76 -10.85
CA SER A 69 25.63 5.98 -11.15
C SER A 69 25.72 7.03 -10.04
N SER A 70 25.79 8.30 -10.44
CA SER A 70 25.84 9.42 -9.50
C SER A 70 24.43 9.77 -8.99
N ARG A 71 24.34 10.37 -7.79
CA ARG A 71 23.04 10.77 -7.21
C ARG A 71 22.21 11.70 -8.11
N PRO A 72 22.78 12.75 -8.76
CA PRO A 72 22.01 13.60 -9.67
C PRO A 72 21.47 12.83 -10.88
N HIS A 73 22.22 11.85 -11.38
CA HIS A 73 21.78 10.98 -12.47
C HIS A 73 20.58 10.13 -12.04
N ASP A 74 20.67 9.49 -10.85
CA ASP A 74 19.59 8.67 -10.29
C ASP A 74 18.34 9.52 -9.99
N LEU A 75 18.53 10.75 -9.49
CA LEU A 75 17.43 11.70 -9.25
C LEU A 75 16.70 12.05 -10.55
N PHE A 76 17.45 12.36 -11.61
CA PHE A 76 16.85 12.72 -12.90
C PHE A 76 16.05 11.56 -13.50
N TRP A 77 16.66 10.39 -13.62
CA TRP A 77 15.98 9.22 -14.19
C TRP A 77 14.88 8.68 -13.30
N GLY A 78 15.06 8.74 -11.98
CA GLY A 78 14.03 8.38 -11.01
C GLY A 78 12.83 9.31 -11.08
N ALA A 79 13.06 10.62 -11.21
CA ALA A 79 11.98 11.58 -11.41
C ALA A 79 11.20 11.30 -12.71
N LEU A 80 11.89 10.98 -13.80
CA LEU A 80 11.23 10.61 -15.06
C LEU A 80 10.44 9.30 -14.94
N LEU A 81 11.04 8.27 -14.32
CA LEU A 81 10.40 6.97 -14.10
C LEU A 81 9.13 7.15 -13.26
N LEU A 82 9.22 7.83 -12.12
CA LEU A 82 8.09 8.05 -11.23
C LEU A 82 7.05 8.98 -11.85
N PHE A 83 7.46 10.05 -12.53
CA PHE A 83 6.51 10.96 -13.19
C PHE A 83 5.69 10.22 -14.25
N TYR A 84 6.36 9.46 -15.13
CA TYR A 84 5.68 8.73 -16.19
C TYR A 84 4.91 7.53 -15.64
N GLY A 85 5.49 6.76 -14.73
CA GLY A 85 4.85 5.60 -14.11
C GLY A 85 3.61 5.97 -13.29
N THR A 86 3.63 7.13 -12.64
CA THR A 86 2.51 7.60 -11.81
C THR A 86 1.47 8.34 -12.62
N PHE A 87 1.86 9.39 -13.35
CA PHE A 87 0.91 10.32 -13.98
C PHE A 87 0.67 10.00 -15.45
N GLY A 88 1.57 9.24 -16.09
CA GLY A 88 1.46 8.83 -17.49
C GLY A 88 1.10 9.97 -18.43
N LEU A 89 0.13 9.71 -19.30
CA LEU A 89 -0.37 10.70 -20.27
C LEU A 89 -1.02 11.92 -19.62
N PHE A 90 -1.61 11.79 -18.43
CA PHE A 90 -2.21 12.93 -17.74
C PHE A 90 -1.16 13.92 -17.25
N GLY A 91 -0.01 13.44 -16.76
CA GLY A 91 1.12 14.31 -16.41
C GLY A 91 1.63 15.09 -17.62
N VAL A 92 1.76 14.43 -18.78
CA VAL A 92 2.18 15.09 -20.03
C VAL A 92 1.12 16.10 -20.49
N ALA A 93 -0.16 15.71 -20.50
CA ALA A 93 -1.27 16.57 -20.89
C ALA A 93 -1.34 17.82 -20.00
N TYR A 94 -1.11 17.67 -18.70
CA TYR A 94 -1.01 18.78 -17.77
C TYR A 94 0.08 19.78 -18.17
N LEU A 95 1.30 19.32 -18.47
CA LEU A 95 2.39 20.20 -18.89
C LEU A 95 2.07 20.93 -20.20
N VAL A 96 1.43 20.24 -21.16
CA VAL A 96 0.98 20.85 -22.42
C VAL A 96 -0.09 21.92 -22.16
N PHE A 97 -1.11 21.62 -21.35
CA PHE A 97 -2.15 22.60 -21.01
C PHE A 97 -1.60 23.78 -20.23
N LEU A 98 -0.64 23.56 -19.34
CA LEU A 98 0.07 24.63 -18.64
C LEU A 98 0.75 25.56 -19.65
N LEU A 99 1.50 25.03 -20.61
CA LEU A 99 2.15 25.84 -21.65
C LEU A 99 1.14 26.61 -22.52
N VAL A 100 0.05 25.96 -22.94
CA VAL A 100 -1.00 26.59 -23.74
C VAL A 100 -1.68 27.73 -22.99
N VAL A 101 -2.03 27.52 -21.72
CA VAL A 101 -2.70 28.54 -20.90
C VAL A 101 -1.74 29.68 -20.58
N VAL A 102 -0.50 29.39 -20.16
CA VAL A 102 0.52 30.42 -19.91
C VAL A 102 0.78 31.24 -21.17
N GLY A 103 0.92 30.60 -22.33
CA GLY A 103 1.13 31.28 -23.61
C GLY A 103 -0.07 32.14 -24.05
N ARG A 104 -1.30 31.69 -23.82
CA ARG A 104 -2.52 32.48 -24.12
C ARG A 104 -2.71 33.66 -23.17
N GLU A 105 -2.39 33.49 -21.89
CA GLU A 105 -2.65 34.47 -20.84
C GLU A 105 -1.56 35.53 -20.70
N ALA A 106 -0.30 35.19 -21.02
CA ALA A 106 0.80 36.16 -21.11
C ALA A 106 0.48 37.34 -22.04
N VAL A 107 -0.46 37.16 -22.97
CA VAL A 107 -0.90 38.16 -23.95
C VAL A 107 -2.11 38.98 -23.47
N ARG A 108 -2.91 38.52 -22.49
CA ARG A 108 -4.28 39.05 -22.29
C ARG A 108 -4.62 39.62 -20.90
N ARG A 109 -4.03 39.21 -19.77
CA ARG A 109 -4.42 39.70 -18.42
C ARG A 109 -3.33 39.58 -17.33
N PRO A 110 -3.42 40.35 -16.22
CA PRO A 110 -2.49 40.22 -15.09
C PRO A 110 -2.59 38.85 -14.39
N MET A 111 -1.45 38.16 -14.32
CA MET A 111 -1.22 36.74 -14.00
C MET A 111 -1.68 36.24 -12.61
N ASN A 112 -1.98 37.11 -11.65
CA ASN A 112 -1.85 36.79 -10.23
C ASN A 112 -2.92 35.84 -9.64
N ALA A 113 -4.15 35.81 -10.19
CA ALA A 113 -5.22 34.96 -9.66
C ALA A 113 -5.27 33.56 -10.31
N ARG A 114 -4.79 33.42 -11.55
CA ARG A 114 -4.85 32.17 -12.33
C ARG A 114 -3.62 31.28 -12.14
N LEU A 115 -2.47 31.87 -11.79
CA LEU A 115 -1.26 31.10 -11.51
C LEU A 115 -1.45 30.10 -10.37
N GLY A 116 -2.20 30.47 -9.32
CA GLY A 116 -2.45 29.57 -8.18
C GLY A 116 -3.13 28.26 -8.60
N TYR A 117 -4.14 28.34 -9.48
CA TYR A 117 -4.82 27.17 -10.03
C TYR A 117 -3.94 26.34 -10.96
N LEU A 118 -3.06 26.99 -11.71
CA LEU A 118 -2.14 26.32 -12.64
C LEU A 118 -0.89 25.77 -11.97
N VAL A 119 -0.50 26.28 -10.80
CA VAL A 119 0.69 25.84 -10.07
C VAL A 119 0.35 24.73 -9.07
N PHE A 120 -0.90 24.63 -8.63
CA PHE A 120 -1.30 23.63 -7.64
C PHE A 120 -0.98 22.18 -8.03
N PRO A 121 -1.34 21.66 -9.22
CA PRO A 121 -0.98 20.29 -9.58
C PRO A 121 0.54 20.12 -9.76
N LEU A 122 1.25 21.16 -10.20
CA LEU A 122 2.71 21.14 -10.29
C LEU A 122 3.34 21.00 -8.89
N LEU A 123 2.81 21.71 -7.89
CA LEU A 123 3.25 21.56 -6.49
C LEU A 123 2.97 20.15 -5.97
N ILE A 124 1.83 19.55 -6.34
CA ILE A 124 1.53 18.17 -5.98
C ILE A 124 2.52 17.19 -6.63
N ILE A 125 2.80 17.34 -7.93
CA ILE A 125 3.78 16.52 -8.65
C ILE A 125 5.16 16.67 -8.01
N ILE A 126 5.60 17.90 -7.76
CA ILE A 126 6.89 18.18 -7.12
C ILE A 126 6.94 17.58 -5.72
N ASN A 127 5.89 17.77 -4.91
CA ASN A 127 5.83 17.21 -3.56
C ASN A 127 5.91 15.68 -3.60
N TYR A 128 5.13 15.04 -4.48
CA TYR A 128 5.19 13.60 -4.70
C TYR A 128 6.61 13.14 -5.05
N LEU A 129 7.24 13.76 -6.06
CA LEU A 129 8.60 13.40 -6.48
C LEU A 129 9.65 13.63 -5.38
N VAL A 130 9.58 14.75 -4.66
CA VAL A 130 10.48 15.05 -3.54
C VAL A 130 10.33 14.01 -2.43
N MET A 131 9.09 13.62 -2.09
CA MET A 131 8.84 12.61 -1.07
C MET A 131 9.32 11.24 -1.55
N SER A 132 8.96 10.80 -2.75
CA SER A 132 9.32 9.47 -3.25
C SER A 132 10.81 9.31 -3.57
N LEU A 133 11.54 10.38 -3.92
CA LEU A 133 12.98 10.32 -4.23
C LEU A 133 13.86 10.73 -3.03
N GLY A 134 13.32 11.50 -2.10
CA GLY A 134 14.07 12.07 -0.99
C GLY A 134 13.87 11.33 0.33
N LEU A 135 12.74 10.64 0.54
CA LEU A 135 12.42 10.05 1.83
C LEU A 135 13.21 8.78 2.10
N ALA A 136 13.95 8.74 3.20
CA ALA A 136 14.65 7.55 3.68
C ALA A 136 13.67 6.40 3.95
N PHE A 137 14.16 5.17 3.85
CA PHE A 137 13.39 3.98 4.20
C PHE A 137 13.04 3.94 5.69
N ASN A 138 11.84 3.44 5.98
CA ASN A 138 11.37 3.23 7.34
C ASN A 138 11.62 1.79 7.78
N ASN A 139 12.82 1.51 8.30
CA ASN A 139 13.20 0.17 8.78
C ASN A 139 12.55 -0.22 10.12
N LYS A 140 11.45 0.45 10.52
CA LYS A 140 10.71 0.14 11.74
C LYS A 140 9.55 -0.80 11.41
N PRO A 141 9.54 -2.03 11.95
CA PRO A 141 8.39 -2.94 11.84
C PRO A 141 7.12 -2.30 12.41
N PRO A 142 5.90 -2.67 11.94
CA PRO A 142 5.60 -3.75 10.99
C PRO A 142 5.47 -3.28 9.53
N ALA A 143 5.90 -2.06 9.20
CA ALA A 143 5.77 -1.49 7.85
C ALA A 143 6.94 -1.92 6.96
N HIS A 144 6.67 -2.10 5.66
CA HIS A 144 7.76 -2.28 4.69
C HIS A 144 8.61 -1.00 4.60
N PRO A 145 9.94 -1.12 4.43
CA PRO A 145 10.84 0.03 4.38
C PRO A 145 10.44 1.11 3.38
N GLU A 146 9.92 0.69 2.22
CA GLU A 146 9.50 1.54 1.11
C GLU A 146 8.05 2.06 1.21
N GLU A 147 7.31 1.67 2.24
CA GLU A 147 5.85 1.84 2.27
C GLU A 147 5.41 3.32 2.16
N LEU A 148 6.14 4.19 2.86
CA LEU A 148 5.86 5.62 2.88
C LEU A 148 6.15 6.32 1.56
N LEU A 149 7.02 5.75 0.73
CA LEU A 149 7.45 6.36 -0.53
C LEU A 149 6.37 6.22 -1.62
N HIS A 150 5.53 5.19 -1.55
CA HIS A 150 4.46 4.94 -2.52
C HIS A 150 3.06 5.33 -2.03
N ARG A 151 2.81 5.42 -0.73
CA ARG A 151 1.51 5.85 -0.16
C ARG A 151 0.94 7.16 -0.78
N PRO A 152 1.75 8.17 -1.15
CA PRO A 152 1.23 9.39 -1.75
C PRO A 152 0.70 9.25 -3.18
N LEU A 153 0.98 8.14 -3.86
CA LEU A 153 0.69 7.90 -5.28
C LEU A 153 -0.77 8.20 -5.63
N VAL A 154 -1.71 7.57 -4.92
CA VAL A 154 -3.14 7.56 -5.28
C VAL A 154 -3.73 8.96 -5.27
N TRP A 155 -3.45 9.73 -4.21
CA TRP A 155 -4.01 11.08 -4.09
C TRP A 155 -3.33 12.05 -5.06
N ALA A 156 -2.02 11.93 -5.26
CA ALA A 156 -1.30 12.79 -6.20
C ALA A 156 -1.81 12.56 -7.63
N TYR A 157 -1.97 11.30 -8.02
CA TYR A 157 -2.55 10.92 -9.30
C TYR A 157 -3.96 11.48 -9.46
N PHE A 158 -4.84 11.26 -8.47
CA PHE A 158 -6.22 11.74 -8.50
C PHE A 158 -6.31 13.25 -8.71
N VAL A 159 -5.50 14.03 -7.97
CA VAL A 159 -5.46 15.49 -8.12
C VAL A 159 -5.08 15.88 -9.54
N VAL A 160 -4.00 15.31 -10.09
CA VAL A 160 -3.53 15.65 -11.44
C VAL A 160 -4.59 15.30 -12.50
N VAL A 161 -5.19 14.11 -12.44
CA VAL A 161 -6.22 13.69 -13.40
C VAL A 161 -7.45 14.59 -13.35
N ALA A 162 -7.97 14.86 -12.14
CA ALA A 162 -9.13 15.73 -11.97
C ALA A 162 -8.86 17.15 -12.50
N TRP A 163 -7.66 17.68 -12.25
CA TRP A 163 -7.27 19.00 -12.72
C TRP A 163 -7.11 19.06 -14.23
N VAL A 164 -6.48 18.05 -14.84
CA VAL A 164 -6.34 17.96 -16.29
C VAL A 164 -7.70 17.88 -16.96
N GLY A 165 -8.64 17.10 -16.41
CA GLY A 165 -10.03 17.06 -16.87
C GLY A 165 -10.72 18.43 -16.80
N GLY A 166 -10.56 19.12 -15.66
CA GLY A 166 -11.09 20.48 -15.47
C GLY A 166 -10.48 21.51 -16.44
N LEU A 167 -9.16 21.44 -16.66
CA LEU A 167 -8.46 22.30 -17.63
C LEU A 167 -8.91 22.02 -19.06
N ALA A 168 -9.04 20.76 -19.45
CA ALA A 168 -9.54 20.38 -20.76
C ALA A 168 -10.97 20.94 -20.99
N TYR A 169 -11.85 20.81 -19.99
CA TYR A 169 -13.17 21.42 -20.02
C TYR A 169 -13.09 22.95 -20.21
N ALA A 170 -12.29 23.64 -19.39
CA ALA A 170 -12.15 25.10 -19.44
C ALA A 170 -11.62 25.59 -20.81
N ILE A 171 -10.61 24.90 -21.36
CA ILE A 171 -9.93 25.30 -22.60
C ILE A 171 -10.79 25.04 -23.83
N PHE A 172 -11.47 23.88 -23.90
CA PHE A 172 -12.10 23.41 -25.13
C PHE A 172 -13.63 23.50 -25.13
N LEU A 173 -14.27 23.41 -23.96
CA LEU A 173 -15.70 23.10 -23.88
C LEU A 173 -16.52 24.15 -23.12
N GLU A 174 -15.93 24.92 -22.19
CA GLU A 174 -16.66 25.81 -21.28
C GLU A 174 -17.60 26.78 -22.01
N GLU A 175 -17.11 27.54 -23.00
CA GLU A 175 -17.95 28.50 -23.71
C GLU A 175 -19.08 27.83 -24.51
N ARG A 176 -18.81 26.66 -25.10
CA ARG A 176 -19.77 25.91 -25.92
C ARG A 176 -20.87 25.28 -25.05
N ILE A 177 -20.48 24.68 -23.93
CA ILE A 177 -21.40 24.04 -22.97
C ILE A 177 -22.22 25.09 -22.22
N ARG A 178 -21.63 26.24 -21.85
CA ARG A 178 -22.37 27.33 -21.19
C ARG A 178 -23.47 27.89 -22.08
N ARG A 179 -23.23 27.99 -23.39
CA ARG A 179 -24.20 28.52 -24.36
C ARG A 179 -25.31 27.53 -24.72
N SER A 180 -25.13 26.23 -24.51
CA SER A 180 -26.10 25.20 -24.92
C SER A 180 -26.49 24.29 -23.75
N SER A 181 -27.74 24.39 -23.32
CA SER A 181 -28.33 23.49 -22.31
C SER A 181 -28.31 22.03 -22.75
N SER A 182 -28.47 21.77 -24.06
CA SER A 182 -28.44 20.41 -24.61
C SER A 182 -27.05 19.80 -24.54
N LEU A 183 -25.99 20.55 -24.87
CA LEU A 183 -24.61 20.07 -24.71
C LEU A 183 -24.24 19.84 -23.24
N ARG A 184 -24.72 20.71 -22.34
CA ARG A 184 -24.53 20.52 -20.90
C ARG A 184 -25.20 19.24 -20.41
N ASN A 185 -26.44 18.99 -20.79
CA ASN A 185 -27.16 17.78 -20.43
C ASN A 185 -26.48 16.54 -21.01
N ALA A 186 -26.06 16.59 -22.28
CA ALA A 186 -25.32 15.50 -22.92
C ALA A 186 -23.99 15.21 -22.21
N PHE A 187 -23.25 16.24 -21.80
CA PHE A 187 -22.01 16.08 -21.03
C PHE A 187 -22.26 15.45 -19.66
N MET A 188 -23.31 15.89 -18.94
CA MET A 188 -23.69 15.31 -17.64
C MET A 188 -24.11 13.85 -17.79
N VAL A 189 -24.93 13.52 -18.79
CA VAL A 189 -25.32 12.14 -19.09
C VAL A 189 -24.08 11.31 -19.45
N GLY A 190 -23.19 11.84 -20.30
CA GLY A 190 -21.93 11.19 -20.64
C GLY A 190 -21.05 10.90 -19.42
N ALA A 191 -20.92 11.86 -18.49
CA ALA A 191 -20.18 11.67 -17.24
C ALA A 191 -20.79 10.56 -16.36
N VAL A 192 -22.12 10.50 -16.28
CA VAL A 192 -22.83 9.41 -15.56
C VAL A 192 -22.63 8.07 -16.26
N VAL A 193 -22.75 8.02 -17.59
CA VAL A 193 -22.51 6.80 -18.38
C VAL A 193 -21.06 6.33 -18.23
N LEU A 194 -20.09 7.22 -18.12
CA LEU A 194 -18.69 6.86 -17.89
C LEU A 194 -18.45 6.14 -16.55
N LEU A 195 -19.38 6.19 -15.59
CA LEU A 195 -19.32 5.37 -14.37
C LEU A 195 -19.45 3.87 -14.67
N VAL A 196 -19.96 3.49 -15.84
CA VAL A 196 -19.95 2.09 -16.32
C VAL A 196 -18.51 1.58 -16.49
N VAL A 197 -17.54 2.45 -16.81
CA VAL A 197 -16.14 2.05 -16.99
C VAL A 197 -15.54 1.51 -15.69
N PRO A 198 -15.47 2.27 -14.57
CA PRO A 198 -14.98 1.72 -13.31
C PRO A 198 -15.89 0.61 -12.77
N PHE A 199 -17.20 0.60 -13.06
CA PHE A 199 -18.08 -0.51 -12.68
C PHE A 199 -17.69 -1.82 -13.39
N SER A 200 -17.43 -1.77 -14.69
CA SER A 200 -17.05 -2.94 -15.49
C SER A 200 -15.61 -3.37 -15.25
N LEU A 201 -14.66 -2.43 -15.29
CA LEU A 201 -13.23 -2.74 -15.07
C LEU A 201 -12.92 -3.05 -13.60
N GLY A 202 -13.69 -2.50 -12.66
CA GLY A 202 -13.52 -2.73 -11.23
C GLY A 202 -13.80 -4.17 -10.82
N GLN A 203 -14.70 -4.89 -11.51
CA GLN A 203 -15.01 -6.29 -11.21
C GLN A 203 -13.81 -7.22 -11.37
N SER A 204 -12.85 -6.86 -12.23
CA SER A 204 -11.63 -7.63 -12.47
C SER A 204 -10.38 -6.89 -12.00
N VAL A 205 -10.51 -5.85 -11.17
CA VAL A 205 -9.35 -5.13 -10.63
C VAL A 205 -8.43 -6.06 -9.84
N GLN A 206 -9.02 -7.06 -9.17
CA GLN A 206 -8.27 -8.10 -8.48
C GLN A 206 -7.59 -9.08 -9.45
N VAL A 207 -8.16 -9.36 -10.62
CA VAL A 207 -7.48 -10.21 -11.63
C VAL A 207 -6.20 -9.53 -12.12
N GLY A 208 -6.22 -8.20 -12.21
CA GLY A 208 -5.06 -7.36 -12.50
C GLY A 208 -4.38 -7.65 -13.85
N PRO A 209 -3.35 -6.87 -14.20
CA PRO A 209 -2.34 -7.28 -15.19
C PRO A 209 -1.66 -8.60 -14.76
N GLU A 210 -0.91 -9.28 -15.66
CA GLU A 210 -0.33 -10.62 -15.39
C GLU A 210 0.37 -10.75 -14.04
N TRP A 211 1.10 -9.73 -13.59
CA TRP A 211 1.76 -9.72 -12.27
C TRP A 211 0.79 -9.74 -11.07
N GLY A 212 -0.44 -9.25 -11.24
CA GLY A 212 -1.47 -9.29 -10.20
C GLY A 212 -2.08 -10.68 -10.03
N ARG A 213 -2.06 -11.52 -11.06
CA ARG A 213 -2.59 -12.89 -10.99
C ARG A 213 -1.82 -13.76 -10.01
N GLU A 214 -0.51 -13.54 -9.89
CA GLU A 214 0.32 -14.19 -8.88
C GLU A 214 -0.11 -13.80 -7.46
N LEU A 215 -0.77 -12.67 -7.25
CA LEU A 215 -1.22 -12.24 -5.92
C LEU A 215 -2.69 -12.58 -5.65
N THR A 216 -3.50 -12.79 -6.69
CA THR A 216 -4.96 -12.91 -6.53
C THR A 216 -5.55 -14.25 -6.96
N ASN A 217 -4.83 -15.06 -7.72
CA ASN A 217 -5.24 -16.41 -8.10
C ASN A 217 -4.37 -17.47 -7.41
N GLN A 218 -4.18 -17.30 -6.11
CA GLN A 218 -3.47 -18.25 -5.26
C GLN A 218 -4.36 -19.47 -4.99
N ALA A 219 -3.89 -20.65 -5.39
CA ALA A 219 -4.59 -21.90 -5.17
C ALA A 219 -4.20 -22.47 -3.80
N TYR A 220 -5.20 -22.77 -2.97
CA TYR A 220 -4.99 -23.35 -1.64
C TYR A 220 -5.65 -24.72 -1.52
N PRO A 221 -5.01 -25.67 -0.80
CA PRO A 221 -5.65 -26.94 -0.47
C PRO A 221 -6.98 -26.72 0.25
N ARG A 222 -8.03 -27.38 -0.24
CA ARG A 222 -9.39 -27.23 0.32
C ARG A 222 -9.43 -27.54 1.82
N GLY A 223 -8.67 -28.53 2.30
CA GLY A 223 -8.62 -28.84 3.73
C GLY A 223 -8.16 -27.68 4.60
N TRP A 224 -7.17 -26.92 4.14
CA TRP A 224 -6.68 -25.74 4.85
C TRP A 224 -7.76 -24.66 4.96
N PHE A 225 -8.47 -24.40 3.85
CA PHE A 225 -9.62 -23.47 3.83
C PHE A 225 -10.75 -23.91 4.77
N GLU A 226 -11.14 -25.19 4.72
CA GLU A 226 -12.22 -25.71 5.56
C GLU A 226 -11.85 -25.65 7.05
N CYS A 227 -10.57 -25.86 7.42
CA CYS A 227 -10.08 -25.65 8.78
C CYS A 227 -10.22 -24.18 9.22
N ALA A 228 -9.81 -23.23 8.40
CA ALA A 228 -9.94 -21.80 8.70
C ALA A 228 -11.42 -21.37 8.82
N ARG A 229 -12.28 -21.84 7.91
CA ARG A 229 -13.73 -21.63 7.96
C ARG A 229 -14.35 -22.23 9.23
N TYR A 230 -13.95 -23.44 9.59
CA TYR A 230 -14.40 -24.08 10.83
C TYR A 230 -14.05 -23.24 12.06
N ILE A 231 -12.82 -22.70 12.12
CA ILE A 231 -12.40 -21.81 13.21
C ILE A 231 -13.28 -20.56 13.25
N ARG A 232 -13.50 -19.90 12.11
CA ARG A 232 -14.38 -18.72 12.03
C ARG A 232 -15.77 -18.97 12.63
N GLU A 233 -16.34 -20.15 12.38
CA GLU A 233 -17.69 -20.51 12.83
C GLU A 233 -17.77 -20.90 14.32
N HIS A 234 -16.67 -21.32 14.93
CA HIS A 234 -16.67 -21.93 16.28
C HIS A 234 -15.82 -21.18 17.31
N ALA A 235 -14.92 -20.31 16.87
CA ALA A 235 -14.08 -19.50 17.75
C ALA A 235 -14.84 -18.28 18.28
N SER A 236 -14.48 -17.86 19.50
CA SER A 236 -15.00 -16.63 20.09
C SER A 236 -14.19 -15.42 19.62
N ALA A 237 -14.81 -14.25 19.60
CA ALA A 237 -14.10 -13.00 19.37
C ALA A 237 -12.92 -12.85 20.37
N GLY A 238 -11.73 -12.59 19.84
CA GLY A 238 -10.49 -12.47 20.61
C GLY A 238 -9.74 -13.79 20.86
N ASP A 239 -10.27 -14.94 20.44
CA ASP A 239 -9.49 -16.18 20.44
C ASP A 239 -8.27 -16.03 19.52
N VAL A 240 -7.11 -16.52 19.99
CA VAL A 240 -5.87 -16.55 19.21
C VAL A 240 -5.74 -17.90 18.51
N VAL A 241 -5.38 -17.85 17.24
CA VAL A 241 -5.18 -19.02 16.38
C VAL A 241 -3.71 -19.19 16.10
N GLN A 242 -3.27 -20.42 15.85
CA GLN A 242 -1.94 -20.66 15.31
C GLN A 242 -2.01 -21.72 14.21
N ASP A 243 -1.40 -21.41 13.08
CA ASP A 243 -1.13 -22.35 12.01
C ASP A 243 0.24 -23.01 12.22
N SER A 244 0.35 -24.32 12.04
CA SER A 244 1.58 -25.05 12.33
C SER A 244 2.77 -24.65 11.47
N GLU A 245 2.52 -24.09 10.29
CA GLU A 245 3.53 -23.60 9.36
C GLU A 245 3.62 -22.07 9.36
N GLY A 246 3.04 -21.41 10.38
CA GLY A 246 3.14 -19.96 10.52
C GLY A 246 2.23 -19.18 9.58
N ASP A 247 1.21 -19.79 8.99
CA ASP A 247 0.26 -19.12 8.11
C ASP A 247 0.94 -18.29 6.99
N PRO A 248 1.77 -18.93 6.15
CA PRO A 248 2.70 -18.26 5.23
C PRO A 248 2.00 -17.44 4.12
N ASN A 249 0.66 -17.48 4.07
CA ASN A 249 -0.15 -16.69 3.15
C ASN A 249 -1.29 -15.92 3.84
N LEU A 250 -1.26 -15.78 5.17
CA LEU A 250 -2.33 -15.19 5.97
C LEU A 250 -3.70 -15.86 5.76
N MET A 251 -3.74 -17.09 5.26
CA MET A 251 -4.98 -17.80 4.92
C MET A 251 -5.81 -18.07 6.17
N VAL A 252 -5.18 -18.59 7.23
CA VAL A 252 -5.89 -18.91 8.47
C VAL A 252 -6.33 -17.64 9.18
N GLY A 253 -5.48 -16.63 9.24
CA GLY A 253 -5.82 -15.33 9.81
C GLY A 253 -6.93 -14.62 9.05
N ALA A 254 -6.86 -14.60 7.70
CA ALA A 254 -7.81 -13.89 6.85
C ALA A 254 -9.18 -14.58 6.76
N ILE A 255 -9.21 -15.90 6.54
CA ILE A 255 -10.48 -16.65 6.46
C ILE A 255 -11.05 -16.94 7.84
N GLY A 256 -10.18 -17.21 8.83
CA GLY A 256 -10.58 -17.39 10.21
C GLY A 256 -11.08 -16.10 10.86
N GLU A 257 -10.63 -14.93 10.40
CA GLU A 257 -10.92 -13.61 10.99
C GLU A 257 -10.44 -13.49 12.46
N HIS A 258 -9.34 -14.18 12.79
CA HIS A 258 -8.74 -14.19 14.12
C HIS A 258 -7.26 -13.81 14.10
N SER A 259 -6.79 -13.25 15.22
CA SER A 259 -5.38 -12.95 15.38
C SER A 259 -4.55 -14.23 15.47
N ALA A 260 -3.48 -14.31 14.69
CA ALA A 260 -2.50 -15.36 14.83
C ALA A 260 -1.51 -15.06 15.95
N TYR A 261 -1.03 -16.09 16.65
CA TYR A 261 0.02 -15.91 17.66
C TYR A 261 1.37 -15.54 17.02
N ALA A 262 1.76 -16.28 15.97
CA ALA A 262 2.95 -16.06 15.15
C ALA A 262 2.63 -16.31 13.67
N ILE A 263 3.17 -15.44 12.79
CA ILE A 263 2.99 -15.51 11.33
C ILE A 263 4.37 -15.47 10.66
N ASP A 264 4.64 -16.42 9.79
CA ASP A 264 5.85 -16.53 8.98
C ASP A 264 5.55 -16.21 7.50
N TYR A 265 5.11 -14.98 7.24
CA TYR A 265 4.77 -14.53 5.88
C TYR A 265 5.87 -13.65 5.28
N PHE A 266 6.36 -12.68 6.04
CA PHE A 266 7.26 -11.64 5.52
C PHE A 266 8.63 -11.73 6.21
N ASP A 267 9.61 -12.34 5.54
CA ASP A 267 11.01 -12.37 5.99
C ASP A 267 11.55 -10.98 6.34
N THR A 268 11.11 -9.95 5.62
CA THR A 268 11.54 -8.56 5.80
C THR A 268 10.84 -7.82 6.94
N LEU A 269 9.77 -8.38 7.51
CA LEU A 269 9.01 -7.78 8.62
C LEU A 269 9.20 -8.54 9.95
N GLN A 270 10.19 -9.43 10.01
CA GLN A 270 10.49 -10.22 11.21
C GLN A 270 11.08 -9.33 12.32
N SER A 271 10.22 -8.97 13.29
CA SER A 271 10.68 -8.37 14.55
C SER A 271 11.32 -9.42 15.46
N PRO A 272 12.23 -9.04 16.39
CA PRO A 272 12.79 -9.99 17.36
C PRO A 272 11.71 -10.76 18.14
N ILE A 273 10.61 -10.07 18.50
CA ILE A 273 9.47 -10.69 19.17
C ILE A 273 8.81 -11.76 18.29
N LEU A 274 8.67 -11.50 16.99
CA LEU A 274 8.09 -12.48 16.08
C LEU A 274 9.01 -13.70 15.92
N LEU A 275 10.32 -13.48 15.79
CA LEU A 275 11.31 -14.55 15.72
C LEU A 275 11.26 -15.44 16.98
N ASP A 276 11.20 -14.84 18.16
CA ASP A 276 11.06 -15.58 19.42
C ASP A 276 9.78 -16.42 19.42
N ARG A 277 8.66 -15.86 18.96
CA ARG A 277 7.38 -16.59 18.89
C ARG A 277 7.42 -17.74 17.87
N LEU A 278 8.07 -17.55 16.72
CA LEU A 278 8.24 -18.61 15.72
C LEU A 278 9.11 -19.75 16.27
N GLU A 279 10.18 -19.43 17.00
CA GLU A 279 11.00 -20.43 17.68
C GLU A 279 10.21 -21.15 18.78
N GLU A 280 9.42 -20.42 19.57
CA GLU A 280 8.51 -21.04 20.52
C GLU A 280 7.51 -22.01 19.85
N MET A 281 7.02 -21.70 18.64
CA MET A 281 6.15 -22.59 17.87
C MET A 281 6.90 -23.84 17.40
N ARG A 282 8.18 -23.71 17.02
CA ARG A 282 9.04 -24.85 16.68
C ARG A 282 9.20 -25.78 17.89
N VAL A 283 9.44 -25.22 19.07
CA VAL A 283 9.50 -25.98 20.33
C VAL A 283 8.16 -26.62 20.67
N PHE A 284 7.05 -25.89 20.49
CA PHE A 284 5.69 -26.36 20.74
C PHE A 284 5.35 -27.61 19.91
N LYS A 285 5.73 -27.64 18.61
CA LYS A 285 5.58 -28.82 17.74
C LYS A 285 6.33 -30.07 18.25
N ALA A 286 7.44 -29.86 18.95
CA ALA A 286 8.32 -30.93 19.44
C ALA A 286 7.98 -31.44 20.86
N MET A 287 7.01 -30.84 21.56
CA MET A 287 6.61 -31.27 22.90
C MET A 287 5.96 -32.65 22.91
N THR A 288 6.22 -33.43 23.96
CA THR A 288 5.71 -34.81 24.13
C THR A 288 4.78 -34.98 25.34
N ASP A 289 4.71 -34.00 26.23
CA ASP A 289 3.85 -34.01 27.42
C ASP A 289 2.55 -33.22 27.16
N ALA A 290 1.39 -33.87 27.36
CA ALA A 290 0.08 -33.27 27.11
C ALA A 290 -0.18 -32.06 28.01
N ASP A 291 0.27 -32.11 29.26
CA ASP A 291 0.02 -31.02 30.20
C ASP A 291 0.95 -29.84 29.93
N ALA A 292 2.20 -30.08 29.51
CA ALA A 292 3.09 -29.03 29.02
C ALA A 292 2.51 -28.31 27.79
N ILE A 293 1.93 -29.06 26.84
CA ILE A 293 1.27 -28.50 25.66
C ILE A 293 0.09 -27.61 26.07
N ARG A 294 -0.80 -28.09 26.94
CA ARG A 294 -1.94 -27.31 27.45
C ARG A 294 -1.49 -26.05 28.18
N ARG A 295 -0.50 -26.16 29.07
CA ARG A 295 0.07 -25.00 29.78
C ARG A 295 0.74 -24.00 28.84
N PHE A 296 1.38 -24.48 27.78
CA PHE A 296 1.96 -23.60 26.77
C PHE A 296 0.86 -22.84 26.03
N ALA A 297 -0.14 -23.54 25.51
CA ALA A 297 -1.28 -22.96 24.80
C ALA A 297 -2.01 -21.91 25.67
N ALA A 298 -2.31 -22.25 26.93
CA ALA A 298 -2.93 -21.33 27.88
C ALA A 298 -2.08 -20.07 28.15
N ARG A 299 -0.77 -20.23 28.40
CA ARG A 299 0.14 -19.10 28.63
C ARG A 299 0.28 -18.17 27.44
N ARG A 300 0.18 -18.71 26.22
CA ARG A 300 0.23 -17.94 24.96
C ARG A 300 -1.15 -17.57 24.42
N GLN A 301 -2.20 -17.91 25.16
CA GLN A 301 -3.60 -17.71 24.80
C GLN A 301 -4.00 -18.35 23.46
N ILE A 302 -3.24 -19.33 22.98
CA ILE A 302 -3.52 -20.07 21.75
C ILE A 302 -4.73 -20.97 22.04
N ARG A 303 -5.87 -20.59 21.47
CA ARG A 303 -7.13 -21.32 21.64
C ARG A 303 -7.31 -22.38 20.55
N TRP A 304 -6.88 -22.07 19.33
CA TRP A 304 -7.02 -22.95 18.17
C TRP A 304 -5.68 -23.19 17.50
N TYR A 305 -5.43 -24.42 17.09
CA TYR A 305 -4.20 -24.81 16.41
C TYR A 305 -4.52 -25.63 15.16
N VAL A 306 -4.05 -25.17 14.00
CA VAL A 306 -4.22 -25.86 12.71
C VAL A 306 -2.94 -26.60 12.39
N THR A 307 -3.05 -27.88 12.00
CA THR A 307 -1.93 -28.66 11.48
C THR A 307 -2.10 -28.97 10.01
N HIS A 308 -0.98 -28.92 9.28
CA HIS A 308 -0.91 -29.39 7.90
C HIS A 308 -0.53 -30.87 7.84
N PRO A 309 -0.88 -31.61 6.77
CA PRO A 309 -0.55 -33.03 6.60
C PRO A 309 0.95 -33.35 6.72
N GLU A 310 1.80 -32.43 6.26
CA GLU A 310 3.26 -32.53 6.29
C GLU A 310 3.86 -32.17 7.64
N THR A 311 3.11 -31.48 8.50
CA THR A 311 3.57 -31.08 9.83
C THR A 311 3.69 -32.31 10.72
N ARG A 312 4.92 -32.57 11.20
CA ARG A 312 5.17 -33.62 12.20
C ARG A 312 5.08 -33.06 13.61
N LEU A 313 4.03 -33.41 14.33
CA LEU A 313 3.90 -33.16 15.75
C LEU A 313 4.44 -34.35 16.56
N ARG A 314 5.16 -34.07 17.65
CA ARG A 314 5.57 -35.09 18.65
C ARG A 314 4.59 -35.21 19.82
N TRP A 315 3.42 -34.60 19.69
CA TRP A 315 2.40 -34.57 20.73
C TRP A 315 1.93 -35.98 21.07
N PRO A 316 1.50 -36.22 22.32
CA PRO A 316 1.01 -37.53 22.71
C PRO A 316 -0.32 -37.85 22.00
N GLY A 317 -0.57 -39.14 21.80
CA GLY A 317 -1.80 -39.63 21.15
C GLY A 317 -3.09 -39.14 21.83
N SER A 318 -3.04 -38.83 23.13
CA SER A 318 -4.16 -38.25 23.88
C SER A 318 -4.58 -36.86 23.40
N LEU A 319 -3.76 -36.16 22.61
CA LEU A 319 -4.12 -34.93 21.91
C LEU A 319 -4.32 -35.17 20.42
N LEU A 320 -3.39 -35.89 19.77
CA LEU A 320 -3.44 -36.12 18.31
C LEU A 320 -4.69 -36.87 17.85
N ASN A 321 -5.23 -37.77 18.68
CA ASN A 321 -6.41 -38.57 18.31
C ASN A 321 -7.74 -37.83 18.52
N HIS A 322 -7.72 -36.57 18.99
CA HIS A 322 -8.93 -35.80 19.29
C HIS A 322 -8.96 -34.41 18.63
N PRO A 323 -8.82 -34.32 17.29
CA PRO A 323 -9.06 -33.07 16.59
C PRO A 323 -10.54 -32.67 16.73
N LYS A 324 -10.80 -31.36 16.79
CA LYS A 324 -12.16 -30.81 16.73
C LYS A 324 -12.72 -30.83 15.31
N PHE A 325 -11.85 -30.74 14.32
CA PHE A 325 -12.20 -30.83 12.91
C PHE A 325 -11.02 -31.43 12.15
N SER A 326 -11.28 -32.23 11.12
CA SER A 326 -10.25 -32.72 10.21
C SER A 326 -10.76 -32.83 8.78
N TRP A 327 -9.90 -32.51 7.82
CA TRP A 327 -10.20 -32.62 6.39
C TRP A 327 -8.92 -32.88 5.59
N SER A 328 -8.88 -33.97 4.82
CA SER A 328 -7.74 -34.31 3.95
C SER A 328 -6.37 -34.23 4.63
N GLY A 329 -6.26 -34.68 5.89
CA GLY A 329 -5.03 -34.65 6.69
C GLY A 329 -4.75 -33.34 7.42
N TYR A 330 -5.49 -32.26 7.13
CA TYR A 330 -5.50 -31.06 7.95
C TYR A 330 -6.33 -31.29 9.20
N CYS A 331 -5.87 -30.81 10.36
CA CYS A 331 -6.58 -30.97 11.63
C CYS A 331 -6.64 -29.64 12.38
N VAL A 332 -7.74 -29.42 13.09
CA VAL A 332 -7.92 -28.31 14.03
C VAL A 332 -8.00 -28.88 15.44
N TYR A 333 -7.14 -28.39 16.32
CA TYR A 333 -7.16 -28.68 17.75
C TYR A 333 -7.63 -27.46 18.53
N SER A 334 -8.26 -27.71 19.67
CA SER A 334 -8.69 -26.65 20.59
C SER A 334 -8.11 -26.89 21.97
N PHE A 335 -7.61 -25.84 22.61
CA PHE A 335 -7.08 -25.91 23.98
C PHE A 335 -8.01 -25.20 24.97
N PRO A 336 -8.26 -25.73 26.18
CA PRO A 336 -9.07 -25.05 27.19
C PRO A 336 -8.54 -23.64 27.49
N ARG A 337 -9.44 -22.75 27.90
CA ARG A 337 -9.06 -21.40 28.35
C ARG A 337 -8.28 -21.46 29.65
#